data_AF-A0A2K3J7D6-F1
#
_entry.id   AF-A0A2K3J7D6-F1
#
_cell.length_a   1.000
_cell.length_b   1.000
_cell.length_c   1.000
_cell.angle_alpha   90.00
_cell.angle_beta   90.00
_cell.angle_gamma   90.00
#
_symmetry.space_group_name_H-M   'P 1'
#
loop_
_entity.id
_entity.type
_entity.pdbx_description
1 polymer ?
#
loop_
_entity_poly.entity_id
_entity_poly.type
_entity_poly.pdbx_seq_one_letter_code
_entity_poly.pdbx_strand_id
1 'polypeptide(L)'
;MWQWQDFVLTFINFGFMITAIPAIIRNYQHKEAKSQSLSMYLVTAILLSVMAYVFFTLDMLLSCISTAGTSLMWYILTYQKLIYSK
;
A
#
# COMPACT_ATOMS: atom_id res chain seq x y z
N MET A 1 1.92 15.12 23.65
CA MET A 1 1.85 13.66 23.91
C MET A 1 2.84 12.98 23.01
N TRP A 2 3.71 12.11 23.52
CA TRP A 2 4.61 11.33 22.66
C TRP A 2 3.75 10.53 21.66
N GLN A 3 3.84 10.87 20.38
CA GLN A 3 3.16 10.17 19.29
C GLN A 3 3.85 8.82 19.01
N TRP A 4 4.06 8.00 20.05
CA TRP A 4 4.63 6.67 19.91
C TRP A 4 3.81 5.81 18.93
N GLN A 5 2.50 6.08 18.84
CA GLN A 5 1.60 5.50 17.85
C GLN A 5 2.00 5.86 16.42
N ASP A 6 2.38 7.12 16.16
CA ASP A 6 2.81 7.57 14.83
C ASP A 6 4.11 6.87 14.42
N PHE A 7 5.02 6.68 15.37
CA PHE A 7 6.28 5.97 15.12
C PHE A 7 6.05 4.48 14.81
N VAL A 8 5.22 3.81 15.61
CA VAL A 8 4.89 2.38 15.42
C VAL A 8 4.14 2.14 14.11
N LEU A 9 3.11 2.94 13.83
CA LEU A 9 2.30 2.81 12.61
C LEU A 9 3.11 3.12 11.36
N THR A 10 4.01 4.09 11.43
CA THR A 10 4.94 4.37 10.34
C THR A 10 5.84 3.18 10.05
N PHE A 11 6.41 2.55 11.07
CA PHE A 11 7.31 1.40 10.90
C PHE A 11 6.58 0.20 10.29
N ILE A 12 5.34 -0.06 10.74
CA ILE A 12 4.48 -1.12 10.19
C ILE A 12 4.16 -0.84 8.71
N ASN A 13 3.71 0.38 8.38
CA ASN A 13 3.41 0.75 7.00
C ASN A 13 4.64 0.69 6.10
N PHE A 14 5.79 1.10 6.61
CA PHE A 14 7.06 1.00 5.89
C PHE A 14 7.43 -0.47 5.62
N GLY A 15 7.21 -1.36 6.60
CA GLY A 15 7.36 -2.80 6.42
C GLY A 15 6.47 -3.33 5.29
N PHE A 16 5.19 -2.96 5.27
CA PHE A 16 4.28 -3.32 4.18
C PHE A 16 4.77 -2.80 2.82
N MET A 17 5.23 -1.54 2.77
CA MET A 17 5.80 -0.94 1.57
C MET A 17 7.00 -1.75 1.05
N ILE A 18 7.96 -2.12 1.91
CA ILE A 18 9.11 -2.95 1.53
C ILE A 18 8.66 -4.30 0.96
N THR A 19 7.66 -4.94 1.57
CA THR A 19 7.16 -6.25 1.08
C THR A 19 6.44 -6.16 -0.26
N ALA A 20 5.86 -5.00 -0.61
CA ALA A 20 5.19 -4.80 -1.88
C ALA A 20 6.19 -4.63 -3.05
N ILE A 21 7.41 -4.13 -2.80
CA ILE A 21 8.42 -3.91 -3.85
C ILE A 21 8.79 -5.21 -4.61
N PRO A 22 9.17 -6.32 -3.95
CA PRO A 22 9.44 -7.58 -4.65
C PRO A 22 8.25 -8.09 -5.45
N ALA A 23 7.02 -7.91 -4.95
CA ALA A 23 5.81 -8.32 -5.65
C ALA A 23 5.61 -7.53 -6.95
N ILE A 24 5.80 -6.21 -6.90
CA ILE A 24 5.73 -5.32 -8.07
C ILE A 24 6.78 -5.73 -9.11
N ILE A 25 8.02 -5.95 -8.69
CA ILE A 25 9.13 -6.32 -9.58
C ILE A 25 8.87 -7.69 -10.23
N ARG A 26 8.47 -8.69 -9.43
CA ARG A 26 8.18 -10.04 -9.93
C ARG A 26 7.04 -10.04 -10.94
N ASN A 27 5.94 -9.34 -10.65
CA ASN A 27 4.80 -9.23 -11.57
C ASN A 27 5.22 -8.56 -12.89
N TYR A 28 6.07 -7.54 -12.83
CA TYR A 28 6.61 -6.86 -14.02
C TYR A 28 7.51 -7.78 -14.86
N GLN A 29 8.42 -8.54 -14.21
CA GLN A 29 9.36 -9.43 -14.89
C GLN A 29 8.67 -10.62 -15.55
N HIS A 30 7.77 -11.29 -14.84
CA HIS A 30 7.11 -12.49 -15.35
C HIS A 30 5.86 -12.19 -16.19
N LYS A 31 5.41 -10.92 -16.23
CA LYS A 31 4.14 -10.50 -16.86
C LYS A 31 2.96 -11.38 -16.44
N GLU A 32 3.02 -11.92 -15.24
CA GLU A 32 1.98 -12.76 -14.65
C GLU A 32 1.65 -12.19 -13.28
N ALA A 33 0.38 -11.83 -13.08
CA ALA A 33 -0.14 -11.45 -11.78
C ALA A 33 -1.02 -12.59 -11.25
N LYS A 34 -0.44 -13.75 -10.93
CA LYS A 34 -1.16 -14.94 -10.40
C LYS A 34 -1.67 -14.80 -8.97
N SER A 35 -1.33 -13.71 -8.29
CA SER A 35 -1.78 -13.44 -6.92
C SER A 35 -3.28 -13.07 -6.87
N GLN A 36 -3.79 -12.77 -5.68
CA GLN A 36 -5.19 -12.57 -5.25
C GLN A 36 -6.14 -11.87 -6.26
N SER A 37 -7.45 -11.94 -5.97
CA SER A 37 -8.47 -11.33 -6.81
C SER A 37 -8.24 -9.81 -6.98
N LEU A 38 -8.57 -9.31 -8.17
CA LEU A 38 -8.41 -7.90 -8.50
C LEU A 38 -9.19 -6.99 -7.53
N SER A 39 -10.37 -7.43 -7.11
CA SER A 39 -11.18 -6.72 -6.12
C SER A 39 -10.44 -6.52 -4.81
N MET A 40 -9.66 -7.50 -4.36
CA MET A 40 -8.91 -7.39 -3.10
C MET A 40 -7.82 -6.32 -3.20
N TYR A 41 -7.12 -6.23 -4.33
CA TYR A 41 -6.10 -5.21 -4.56
C TYR A 41 -6.69 -3.80 -4.58
N LEU A 42 -7.79 -3.63 -5.32
CA LEU A 42 -8.48 -2.35 -5.44
C LEU A 42 -9.03 -1.88 -4.09
N VAL A 43 -9.73 -2.78 -3.38
CA VAL A 43 -10.31 -2.46 -2.06
C VAL A 43 -9.22 -2.11 -1.07
N THR A 44 -8.10 -2.85 -1.05
CA THR A 44 -6.98 -2.55 -0.17
C THR A 44 -6.37 -1.18 -0.46
N ALA A 45 -6.19 -0.82 -1.75
CA ALA A 45 -5.69 0.51 -2.13
C ALA A 45 -6.63 1.63 -1.66
N ILE A 46 -7.94 1.47 -1.84
CA ILE A 46 -8.94 2.47 -1.41
C ILE A 46 -8.96 2.60 0.11
N LEU A 47 -8.97 1.48 0.85
CA LEU A 47 -8.97 1.51 2.31
C LEU A 47 -7.72 2.18 2.88
N LEU A 48 -6.55 1.93 2.30
CA LEU A 48 -5.32 2.61 2.69
C LEU A 48 -5.35 4.11 2.37
N SER A 49 -5.97 4.52 1.27
CA SER A 49 -6.18 5.94 0.96
C SER A 49 -7.06 6.63 2.01
N VAL A 50 -8.16 5.99 2.42
CA VAL A 50 -9.03 6.49 3.50
C VAL A 50 -8.27 6.55 4.83
N MET A 51 -7.47 5.53 5.14
CA MET A 51 -6.65 5.49 6.35
C MET A 51 -5.59 6.59 6.39
N ALA A 52 -4.95 6.89 5.26
CA ALA A 52 -4.02 8.01 5.14
C ALA A 52 -4.72 9.36 5.40
N TYR A 53 -5.94 9.55 4.88
CA TYR A 53 -6.74 10.74 5.17
C TYR A 53 -7.09 10.86 6.66
N VAL A 54 -7.45 9.76 7.33
CA VAL A 54 -7.69 9.76 8.78
C VAL A 54 -6.42 10.18 9.53
N PHE A 55 -5.25 9.65 9.18
CA PHE A 55 -3.98 10.06 9.80
C PHE A 55 -3.64 11.53 9.58
N PHE A 56 -3.99 12.07 8.41
CA PHE A 56 -3.88 13.50 8.16
C PHE A 56 -4.76 14.32 9.12
N THR A 57 -6.02 13.90 9.35
CA THR A 57 -6.91 14.59 10.30
C THR A 57 -6.50 14.47 11.77
N LEU A 58 -5.64 13.49 12.10
CA LEU A 58 -5.14 13.24 13.45
C LEU A 58 -3.76 13.88 13.72
N ASP A 59 -3.23 14.71 12.81
CA ASP A 59 -1.88 15.28 12.88
C ASP A 59 -0.76 14.21 13.02
N MET A 60 -0.98 13.03 12.42
CA MET A 60 -0.02 11.91 12.40
C MET A 60 0.71 11.86 11.04
N LEU A 61 1.56 12.85 10.79
CA LEU A 61 2.16 13.07 9.47
C LEU A 61 3.02 11.90 8.98
N LEU A 62 3.78 11.24 9.86
CA LEU A 62 4.66 10.13 9.44
C LEU A 62 3.82 8.91 9.01
N SER A 63 2.77 8.60 9.76
CA SER A 63 1.82 7.53 9.44
C SER A 63 1.04 7.86 8.18
N CYS A 64 0.65 9.13 8.00
CA CYS A 64 -0.02 9.58 6.78
C CYS A 64 0.85 9.33 5.54
N ILE A 65 2.10 9.78 5.55
CA ILE A 65 3.02 9.65 4.41
C ILE A 65 3.32 8.18 4.12
N SER A 66 3.63 7.39 5.15
CA SER A 66 3.92 5.96 4.98
C SER A 66 2.70 5.18 4.48
N THR A 67 1.50 5.46 4.99
CA THR A 67 0.26 4.81 4.54
C THR A 67 -0.10 5.21 3.12
N ALA A 68 0.07 6.48 2.75
CA ALA A 68 -0.12 6.95 1.38
C ALA A 68 0.87 6.28 0.40
N GLY A 69 2.14 6.13 0.80
CA GLY A 69 3.15 5.39 0.03
C GLY A 69 2.75 3.93 -0.19
N THR A 70 2.29 3.25 0.86
CA THR A 70 1.77 1.88 0.76
C THR A 70 0.55 1.83 -0.15
N SER A 71 -0.41 2.75 0.00
CA SER A 71 -1.59 2.84 -0.87
C SER A 71 -1.21 2.97 -2.36
N LEU A 72 -0.19 3.78 -2.67
CA LEU A 72 0.30 3.94 -4.04
C LEU A 72 0.86 2.63 -4.60
N MET A 73 1.61 1.88 -3.81
CA MET A 73 2.11 0.55 -4.22
C MET A 73 0.97 -0.43 -4.51
N TRP A 74 -0.11 -0.40 -3.72
CA TRP A 74 -1.29 -1.23 -3.98
C TRP A 74 -2.04 -0.81 -5.25
N TYR A 75 -2.07 0.48 -5.59
CA TYR A 75 -2.57 0.91 -6.90
C TYR A 75 -1.71 0.38 -8.06
N ILE A 76 -0.38 0.40 -7.92
CA ILE A 76 0.53 -0.17 -8.92
C ILE A 76 0.27 -1.68 -9.08
N LEU A 77 0.13 -2.42 -7.99
CA LEU A 77 -0.20 -3.85 -8.03
C LEU A 77 -1.56 -4.11 -8.69
N THR A 78 -2.56 -3.27 -8.42
CA THR A 78 -3.88 -3.35 -9.06
C THR A 78 -3.77 -3.13 -10.57
N TYR A 79 -3.00 -2.13 -11.00
CA TYR A 79 -2.75 -1.85 -12.41
C TYR A 79 -2.02 -3.00 -13.11
N GLN A 80 -0.97 -3.54 -12.48
CA GLN A 80 -0.27 -4.72 -12.99
C GLN A 80 -1.20 -5.93 -13.12
N LYS A 81 -2.09 -6.15 -12.15
CA LYS A 81 -3.10 -7.21 -12.20
C LYS A 81 -4.06 -7.01 -13.38
N LEU A 82 -4.51 -5.78 -13.66
CA LEU A 82 -5.36 -5.50 -14.82
C LEU A 82 -4.70 -5.87 -16.15
N ILE A 83 -3.41 -5.58 -16.30
CA ILE A 83 -2.68 -5.80 -17.56
C ILE A 83 -2.25 -7.26 -17.73
N TYR A 84 -1.73 -7.87 -16.66
CA TYR A 84 -1.11 -9.20 -16.68
C TYR A 84 -2.07 -10.34 -16.34
N SER A 85 -3.36 -10.06 -16.13
CA SER A 85 -4.40 -11.08 -15.89
C SER A 85 -5.20 -11.42 -17.16
N LYS A 86 -4.67 -11.11 -18.35
CA LYS A 86 -5.16 -11.64 -19.63
C LYS A 86 -4.68 -13.08 -19.82
#